data_AF-A0A9W4JBP4-F1
#
_entry.id   AF-A0A9W4JBP4-F1
#
_cell.length_a   1.000
_cell.length_b   1.000
_cell.length_c   1.000
_cell.angle_alpha   90.00
_cell.angle_beta   90.00
_cell.angle_gamma   90.00
#
_symmetry.space_group_name_H-M   'P 1'
#
loop_
_entity.id
_entity.type
_entity.pdbx_description
1 polymer ?
#
loop_
_entity_poly.entity_id
_entity_poly.type
_entity_poly.pdbx_seq_one_letter_code
_entity_poly.pdbx_strand_id
1 'polypeptide(L)'
;MPQMEDLLGQLWKEYALSDSRYMTIEPFVLCMETITAFAWGPLCYLTSWMIVTKSPYRHPTQMLVSMGQLYGDVLYYATSMMEDYYHGRSYSRPETYYYWGYFIFMNTFWIFIPGELLGNYWSFSTICSCCEEEALRERFHIPFVGIWTSGGGAIYRWIDYVIWVSIFLGFN
;
A
#
# COMPACT_ATOMS: atom_id res chain seq x y z
N MET A 1 -9.66 -1.60 23.83
CA MET A 1 -8.19 -1.41 23.97
C MET A 1 -7.78 -0.54 25.19
N PRO A 2 -8.31 -0.69 26.42
CA PRO A 2 -7.96 0.25 27.50
C PRO A 2 -6.53 0.06 28.03
N GLN A 3 -5.97 -1.15 27.95
CA GLN A 3 -4.78 -1.57 28.70
C GLN A 3 -3.47 -1.66 27.91
N MET A 4 -3.44 -1.25 26.63
CA MET A 4 -2.19 -1.14 25.88
C MET A 4 -1.44 0.11 26.36
N GLU A 5 -0.41 -0.07 27.19
CA GLU A 5 0.46 1.00 27.70
C GLU A 5 1.81 1.07 26.99
N ASP A 6 2.07 0.13 26.09
CA ASP A 6 3.23 0.12 25.20
C ASP A 6 3.17 1.27 24.18
N LEU A 7 4.33 1.64 23.64
CA LEU A 7 4.48 2.77 22.73
C LEU A 7 3.55 2.67 21.51
N LEU A 8 3.46 1.49 20.90
CA LEU A 8 2.60 1.25 19.74
C LEU A 8 1.13 1.38 20.13
N GLY A 9 0.76 0.91 21.31
CA GLY A 9 -0.57 1.06 21.87
C GLY A 9 -0.98 2.50 22.10
N GLN A 10 -0.05 3.33 22.58
CA GLN A 10 -0.28 4.75 22.74
C GLN A 10 -0.40 5.46 21.38
N LEU A 11 0.42 5.07 20.40
CA LEU A 11 0.34 5.61 19.03
C LEU A 11 -1.01 5.30 18.37
N TRP A 12 -1.48 4.06 18.50
CA TRP A 12 -2.79 3.65 17.98
C TRP A 12 -3.95 4.36 18.69
N LYS A 13 -3.84 4.59 20.00
CA LYS A 13 -4.83 5.39 20.75
C LYS A 13 -4.89 6.83 20.26
N GLU A 14 -3.73 7.44 19.99
CA GLU A 14 -3.64 8.80 19.46
C GLU A 14 -4.21 8.89 18.04
N TYR A 15 -3.85 7.95 17.17
CA TYR A 15 -4.39 7.89 15.81
C TYR A 15 -5.91 7.64 15.81
N ALA A 16 -6.42 6.82 16.74
CA ALA A 16 -7.85 6.60 16.84
C ALA A 16 -8.66 7.82 17.31
N LEU A 17 -8.01 8.92 17.70
CA LEU A 17 -8.68 10.21 17.89
C LEU A 17 -9.08 10.86 16.55
N SER A 18 -8.35 10.57 15.46
CA SER A 18 -8.74 11.01 14.12
C SER A 18 -9.82 10.14 13.50
N ASP A 19 -9.86 8.87 13.88
CA ASP A 19 -10.91 7.95 13.46
C ASP A 19 -11.23 6.94 14.57
N SER A 20 -12.37 7.14 15.22
CA SER A 20 -12.80 6.30 16.33
C SER A 20 -13.19 4.88 15.93
N ARG A 21 -13.32 4.56 14.62
CA ARG A 21 -13.61 3.20 14.14
C ARG A 21 -12.53 2.19 14.56
N TYR A 22 -11.29 2.65 14.72
CA TYR A 22 -10.19 1.85 15.27
C TYR A 22 -10.43 1.43 16.72
N MET A 23 -11.14 2.23 17.52
CA MET A 23 -11.49 1.87 18.91
C MET A 23 -12.76 1.03 19.02
N THR A 24 -13.70 1.19 18.07
CA THR A 24 -14.98 0.50 18.08
C THR A 24 -14.97 -0.82 17.32
N ILE A 25 -13.84 -1.22 16.73
CA ILE A 25 -13.68 -2.47 15.96
C ILE A 25 -14.75 -2.53 14.87
N GLU A 26 -14.83 -1.47 14.07
CA GLU A 26 -15.75 -1.45 12.94
C GLU A 26 -15.37 -2.59 11.95
N PRO A 27 -16.33 -3.43 11.52
CA PRO A 27 -16.04 -4.64 10.75
C PRO A 27 -15.24 -4.41 9.47
N PHE A 28 -15.52 -3.34 8.71
CA PHE A 28 -14.79 -3.05 7.48
C PHE A 28 -13.33 -2.66 7.76
N VAL A 29 -13.10 -1.71 8.67
CA VAL A 29 -11.74 -1.28 9.07
C VAL A 29 -10.96 -2.47 9.63
N LEU A 30 -11.56 -3.31 10.47
CA LEU A 30 -10.89 -4.51 11.00
C LEU A 30 -10.47 -5.48 9.90
N CYS A 31 -11.38 -5.79 8.96
CA CYS A 31 -11.08 -6.71 7.86
C CYS A 31 -9.98 -6.16 6.95
N MET A 32 -10.07 -4.87 6.60
CA MET A 32 -9.11 -4.19 5.74
C MET A 32 -7.71 -4.19 6.37
N GLU A 33 -7.59 -3.77 7.63
CA GLU A 33 -6.32 -3.75 8.37
C GLU A 33 -5.73 -5.15 8.54
N THR A 34 -6.57 -6.16 8.77
CA THR A 34 -6.12 -7.56 8.86
C THR A 34 -5.51 -8.02 7.53
N ILE A 35 -6.16 -7.71 6.40
CA ILE A 35 -5.59 -8.03 5.08
C ILE A 35 -4.30 -7.25 4.86
N THR A 36 -4.23 -5.98 5.25
CA THR A 36 -3.02 -5.18 5.12
C THR A 36 -1.87 -5.73 5.95
N ALA A 37 -2.13 -6.16 7.18
CA ALA A 37 -1.11 -6.74 8.06
C ALA A 37 -0.61 -8.09 7.56
N PHE A 38 -1.51 -9.00 7.14
CA PHE A 38 -1.15 -10.38 6.80
C PHE A 38 -0.83 -10.63 5.33
N ALA A 39 -1.34 -9.80 4.41
CA ALA A 39 -1.06 -9.93 2.97
C ALA A 39 -0.12 -8.84 2.49
N TRP A 40 -0.49 -7.56 2.63
CA TRP A 40 0.28 -6.46 2.04
C TRP A 40 1.64 -6.27 2.73
N GLY A 41 1.72 -6.38 4.07
CA GLY A 41 2.98 -6.28 4.82
C GLY A 41 4.04 -7.28 4.36
N PRO A 42 3.77 -8.60 4.39
CA PRO A 42 4.71 -9.61 3.89
C PRO A 42 5.03 -9.45 2.40
N LEU A 43 4.05 -9.07 1.58
CA LEU A 43 4.27 -8.84 0.14
C LEU A 43 5.16 -7.62 -0.12
N CYS A 44 5.09 -6.56 0.68
CA CYS A 44 6.01 -5.43 0.61
C CYS A 44 7.46 -5.88 0.85
N TYR A 45 7.69 -6.69 1.89
CA TYR A 45 9.00 -7.28 2.18
C TYR A 45 9.49 -8.22 1.07
N LEU A 46 8.59 -9.05 0.54
CA LEU A 46 8.94 -9.92 -0.59
C LEU A 46 9.29 -9.09 -1.83
N THR A 47 8.55 -8.02 -2.10
CA THR A 47 8.80 -7.11 -3.22
C THR A 47 10.15 -6.42 -3.08
N SER A 48 10.52 -5.94 -1.88
CA SER A 48 11.84 -5.34 -1.64
C SER A 48 12.97 -6.35 -1.89
N TRP A 49 12.81 -7.60 -1.43
CA TRP A 49 13.76 -8.67 -1.72
C TRP A 49 13.85 -8.99 -3.23
N MET A 50 12.72 -9.01 -3.94
CA MET A 50 12.69 -9.22 -5.40
C MET A 50 13.35 -8.08 -6.19
N ILE A 51 13.29 -6.85 -5.68
CA ILE A 51 14.01 -5.71 -6.25
C ILE A 51 15.53 -5.91 -6.09
N VAL A 52 15.99 -6.27 -4.88
CA VAL A 52 17.42 -6.50 -4.60
C VAL A 52 17.97 -7.66 -5.43
N THR A 53 17.22 -8.76 -5.54
CA THR A 53 17.60 -9.93 -6.35
C THR A 53 17.38 -9.75 -7.85
N LYS A 54 16.87 -8.59 -8.28
CA LYS A 54 16.52 -8.27 -9.67
C LYS A 54 15.58 -9.30 -10.32
N SER A 55 14.72 -9.92 -9.54
CA SER A 55 13.73 -10.89 -10.01
C SER A 55 12.76 -10.23 -11.02
N PRO A 56 12.39 -10.92 -12.11
CA PRO A 56 11.41 -10.41 -13.08
C PRO A 56 10.02 -10.24 -12.45
N TYR A 57 9.71 -10.98 -11.37
CA TYR A 57 8.42 -10.90 -10.67
C TYR A 57 8.24 -9.62 -9.84
N ARG A 58 9.27 -8.78 -9.68
CA ARG A 58 9.17 -7.56 -8.89
C ARG A 58 8.08 -6.61 -9.40
N HIS A 59 7.94 -6.47 -10.73
CA HIS A 59 7.00 -5.53 -11.34
C HIS A 59 5.53 -5.94 -11.12
N PRO A 60 5.12 -7.19 -11.41
CA PRO A 60 3.74 -7.61 -11.13
C PRO A 60 3.42 -7.62 -9.63
N THR A 61 4.34 -8.03 -8.75
CA THR A 61 4.08 -8.01 -7.30
C THR A 61 3.97 -6.58 -6.77
N GLN A 62 4.84 -5.67 -7.22
CA GLN A 62 4.77 -4.25 -6.85
C GLN A 62 3.44 -3.62 -7.28
N MET A 63 2.96 -3.92 -8.49
CA MET A 63 1.67 -3.43 -8.98
C MET A 63 0.49 -4.01 -8.19
N LEU A 64 0.54 -5.30 -7.86
CA LEU A 64 -0.50 -5.96 -7.04
C LEU A 64 -0.63 -5.30 -5.66
N VAL A 65 0.50 -5.12 -4.97
CA VAL A 65 0.52 -4.47 -3.64
C VAL A 65 0.06 -3.02 -3.74
N SER A 66 0.54 -2.28 -4.74
CA SER A 66 0.18 -0.87 -4.91
C SER A 66 -1.32 -0.68 -5.19
N MET A 67 -1.90 -1.55 -6.02
CA MET A 67 -3.34 -1.55 -6.28
C MET A 67 -4.14 -1.92 -5.02
N GLY A 68 -3.66 -2.90 -4.24
CA GLY A 68 -4.30 -3.30 -2.98
C GLY A 68 -4.34 -2.17 -1.95
N GLN A 69 -3.24 -1.45 -1.79
CA GLN A 69 -3.14 -0.29 -0.89
C GLN A 69 -4.08 0.85 -1.32
N LEU A 70 -4.04 1.21 -2.62
CA LEU A 70 -4.89 2.29 -3.15
C LEU A 70 -6.39 1.94 -3.06
N TYR A 71 -6.75 0.68 -3.36
CA TYR A 71 -8.13 0.21 -3.23
C TYR A 71 -8.62 0.24 -1.78
N GLY A 72 -7.78 -0.22 -0.84
CA GLY A 72 -8.07 -0.19 0.59
C GLY A 72 -8.33 1.24 1.09
N ASP A 73 -7.45 2.18 0.73
CA ASP A 73 -7.57 3.57 1.21
C ASP A 73 -8.76 4.31 0.57
N VAL A 74 -9.05 4.07 -0.71
CA VAL A 74 -10.26 4.61 -1.35
C VAL A 74 -11.53 4.13 -0.63
N LEU A 75 -11.60 2.84 -0.27
CA LEU A 75 -12.74 2.32 0.48
C LEU A 75 -12.76 2.84 1.93
N TYR A 76 -11.61 3.04 2.55
CA TYR A 76 -11.50 3.63 3.89
C TYR A 76 -12.11 5.05 3.95
N TYR A 77 -11.79 5.90 2.98
CA TYR A 77 -12.40 7.22 2.86
C TYR A 77 -13.87 7.14 2.47
N ALA A 78 -14.22 6.29 1.48
CA ALA A 78 -15.59 6.16 1.01
C ALA A 78 -16.53 5.73 2.14
N THR A 79 -16.16 4.72 2.94
CA THR A 79 -16.96 4.27 4.09
C THR A 79 -17.13 5.37 5.12
N SER A 80 -16.05 6.11 5.45
CA SER A 80 -16.14 7.24 6.39
C SER A 80 -17.07 8.34 5.90
N MET A 81 -16.94 8.73 4.63
CA MET A 81 -17.75 9.81 4.04
C MET A 81 -19.21 9.41 3.89
N MET A 82 -19.48 8.15 3.55
CA MET A 82 -20.84 7.63 3.43
C MET A 82 -21.52 7.55 4.79
N GLU A 83 -20.83 7.10 5.84
CA GLU A 83 -21.40 7.10 7.19
C GLU A 83 -21.67 8.52 7.71
N ASP A 84 -20.80 9.48 7.42
CA ASP A 84 -21.05 10.89 7.75
C ASP A 84 -22.27 11.44 6.98
N TYR A 85 -22.36 11.15 5.67
CA TYR A 85 -23.45 11.63 4.82
C TYR A 85 -24.83 11.01 5.16
N TYR A 86 -24.89 9.70 5.39
CA TYR A 86 -26.16 8.99 5.61
C TYR A 86 -26.58 8.94 7.08
N HIS A 87 -25.62 8.91 8.02
CA HIS A 87 -25.90 8.74 9.44
C HIS A 87 -25.50 9.96 10.28
N GLY A 88 -24.90 11.01 9.68
CA GLY A 88 -24.46 12.21 10.40
C GLY A 88 -23.39 11.92 11.45
N ARG A 89 -22.64 10.82 11.28
CA ARG A 89 -21.63 10.34 12.22
C ARG A 89 -20.25 10.66 11.70
N SER A 90 -19.65 11.70 12.26
CA SER A 90 -18.22 11.93 12.12
C SER A 90 -17.47 11.10 13.15
N TYR A 91 -16.57 10.24 12.68
CA TYR A 91 -15.70 9.44 13.54
C TYR A 91 -14.47 10.20 14.04
N SER A 92 -14.21 11.37 13.46
CA SER A 92 -13.12 12.24 13.85
C SER A 92 -13.53 13.16 14.98
N ARG A 93 -12.59 13.47 15.85
CA ARG A 93 -12.77 14.52 16.85
C ARG A 93 -12.99 15.90 16.17
N PRO A 94 -13.73 16.81 16.82
CA PRO A 94 -14.13 18.09 16.22
C PRO A 94 -12.95 19.04 15.96
N GLU A 95 -11.80 18.84 16.61
CA GLU A 95 -10.62 19.65 16.39
C GLU A 95 -10.05 19.42 14.97
N THR A 96 -9.87 20.53 14.23
CA THR A 96 -9.53 20.52 12.80
C THR A 96 -8.26 19.74 12.46
N TYR A 97 -7.29 19.66 13.37
CA TYR A 97 -6.02 18.98 13.13
C TYR A 97 -6.13 17.45 13.12
N TYR A 98 -7.09 16.86 13.84
CA TYR A 98 -7.32 15.41 13.78
C TYR A 98 -7.91 15.01 12.42
N TYR A 99 -8.84 15.81 11.90
CA TYR A 99 -9.41 15.51 10.59
C TYR A 99 -8.43 15.79 9.44
N TRP A 100 -7.87 16.99 9.36
CA TRP A 100 -7.03 17.35 8.21
C TRP A 100 -5.60 16.82 8.31
N GLY A 101 -5.01 16.81 9.51
CA GLY A 101 -3.63 16.39 9.73
C GLY A 101 -3.48 14.88 9.83
N TYR A 102 -4.31 14.22 10.63
CA TYR A 102 -4.20 12.78 10.84
C TYR A 102 -5.02 12.02 9.80
N PHE A 103 -6.33 12.28 9.71
CA PHE A 103 -7.21 11.50 8.85
C PHE A 103 -6.93 11.72 7.35
N ILE A 104 -6.77 12.96 6.89
CA ILE A 104 -6.46 13.23 5.47
C ILE A 104 -4.96 13.09 5.19
N PHE A 105 -4.12 13.92 5.82
CA PHE A 105 -2.72 14.07 5.42
C PHE A 105 -1.87 12.82 5.66
N MET A 106 -2.06 12.07 6.76
CA MET A 106 -1.30 10.82 6.92
C MET A 106 -1.69 9.81 5.84
N ASN A 107 -2.97 9.45 5.72
CA ASN A 107 -3.41 8.47 4.72
C ASN A 107 -3.09 8.87 3.26
N THR A 108 -2.96 10.17 2.99
CA THR A 108 -2.53 10.68 1.67
C THR A 108 -1.23 10.04 1.14
N PHE A 109 -0.27 9.68 2.00
CA PHE A 109 0.94 8.96 1.56
C PHE A 109 0.64 7.58 0.96
N TRP A 110 -0.40 6.90 1.46
CA TRP A 110 -0.87 5.60 0.99
C TRP A 110 -1.67 5.68 -0.32
N ILE A 111 -2.00 6.89 -0.79
CA ILE A 111 -2.55 7.12 -2.14
C ILE A 111 -1.44 7.51 -3.11
N PHE A 112 -0.65 8.54 -2.78
CA PHE A 112 0.30 9.11 -3.74
C PHE A 112 1.44 8.14 -4.07
N ILE A 113 1.99 7.44 -3.07
CA ILE A 113 3.12 6.54 -3.30
C ILE A 113 2.70 5.34 -4.16
N PRO A 114 1.63 4.58 -3.82
CA PRO A 114 1.14 3.52 -4.69
C PRO A 114 0.67 4.04 -6.06
N GLY A 115 0.09 5.24 -6.13
CA GLY A 115 -0.32 5.89 -7.37
C GLY A 115 0.87 6.15 -8.31
N GLU A 116 1.98 6.67 -7.79
CA GLU A 116 3.21 6.86 -8.58
C GLU A 116 3.80 5.52 -9.01
N LEU A 117 3.78 4.50 -8.14
CA LEU A 117 4.30 3.16 -8.47
C LEU A 117 3.50 2.46 -9.55
N LEU A 118 2.18 2.65 -9.59
CA LEU A 118 1.29 2.18 -10.65
C LEU A 118 1.48 3.00 -11.93
N GLY A 119 1.65 4.32 -11.80
CA GLY A 119 1.89 5.24 -12.92
C GLY A 119 3.29 5.11 -13.53
N ASN A 120 4.20 4.36 -12.90
CA ASN A 120 5.53 4.13 -13.42
C ASN A 120 5.47 3.29 -14.71
N TYR A 121 5.50 4.02 -15.84
CA TYR A 121 5.45 3.49 -17.19
C TYR A 121 6.41 2.31 -17.42
N TRP A 122 7.58 2.31 -16.78
CA TRP A 122 8.58 1.24 -16.93
C TRP A 122 8.11 -0.11 -16.40
N SER A 123 7.36 -0.14 -15.29
CA SER A 123 6.80 -1.39 -14.77
C SER A 123 5.73 -1.94 -15.71
N PHE A 124 4.87 -1.05 -16.23
CA PHE A 124 3.80 -1.43 -17.14
C PHE A 124 4.35 -1.93 -18.49
N SER A 125 5.26 -1.19 -19.10
CA SER A 125 5.87 -1.55 -20.38
C SER A 125 6.61 -2.88 -20.30
N THR A 126 7.34 -3.12 -19.19
CA THR A 126 8.07 -4.38 -18.97
C THR A 126 7.11 -5.57 -18.93
N ILE A 127 6.00 -5.45 -18.21
CA ILE A 127 5.00 -6.53 -18.14
C ILE A 127 4.35 -6.76 -19.51
N CYS A 128 3.95 -5.70 -20.22
CA CYS A 128 3.39 -5.82 -21.55
C CYS A 128 4.33 -6.52 -22.53
N SER A 129 5.62 -6.15 -22.54
CA SER A 129 6.62 -6.81 -23.38
C SER A 129 6.78 -8.29 -23.04
N CYS A 130 6.80 -8.66 -21.75
CA CYS A 130 6.86 -10.07 -21.35
C CYS A 130 5.62 -10.85 -21.80
N CYS A 131 4.42 -10.28 -21.66
CA CYS A 131 3.19 -10.92 -22.13
C CYS A 131 3.14 -11.05 -23.65
N GLU A 132 3.63 -10.06 -24.40
CA GLU A 132 3.72 -10.11 -25.86
C GLU A 132 4.67 -11.23 -26.32
N GLU A 133 5.83 -11.39 -25.67
CA GLU A 133 6.74 -12.50 -25.95
C GLU A 133 6.12 -13.87 -25.65
N GLU A 134 5.41 -14.03 -24.53
CA GLU A 134 4.70 -15.28 -24.23
C GLU A 134 3.63 -15.58 -25.28
N ALA A 135 2.83 -14.59 -25.69
CA ALA A 135 1.82 -14.77 -26.72
C ALA A 135 2.43 -15.17 -28.08
N LEU A 136 3.56 -14.59 -28.44
CA LEU A 136 4.30 -14.96 -29.66
C LEU A 136 4.91 -16.36 -29.55
N ARG A 137 5.42 -16.73 -28.37
CA ARG A 137 5.95 -18.08 -28.09
C ARG A 137 4.87 -19.15 -28.26
N GLU A 138 3.68 -18.93 -27.73
CA GLU A 138 2.55 -19.85 -27.90
C GLU A 138 2.15 -19.97 -29.37
N ARG A 139 2.13 -18.84 -30.09
CA ARG A 139 1.68 -18.79 -31.48
C ARG A 139 2.66 -19.41 -32.49
N PHE A 140 3.96 -19.31 -32.24
CA PHE A 140 5.00 -19.71 -33.22
C PHE A 140 5.95 -20.80 -32.72
N HIS A 141 5.76 -21.33 -31.51
CA HIS A 141 6.60 -22.38 -30.89
C HIS A 141 8.11 -22.09 -30.95
N ILE A 142 8.45 -20.80 -30.88
CA ILE A 142 9.84 -20.32 -30.91
C ILE A 142 10.52 -20.54 -29.55
N PRO A 143 11.80 -20.94 -29.50
CA PRO A 143 12.54 -21.09 -28.26
C PRO A 143 12.73 -19.73 -27.56
N PHE A 144 12.74 -19.74 -26.22
CA PHE A 144 12.84 -18.54 -25.38
C PHE A 144 14.14 -17.76 -25.65
N VAL A 145 14.02 -16.51 -26.10
CA VAL A 145 15.16 -15.57 -26.27
C VAL A 145 14.92 -14.42 -25.30
N GLY A 146 15.32 -14.59 -24.04
CA GLY A 146 15.04 -13.61 -22.99
C GLY A 146 15.66 -12.24 -23.26
N ILE A 147 14.84 -11.23 -23.54
CA ILE A 147 15.27 -9.84 -23.60
C ILE A 147 15.39 -9.31 -22.17
N TRP A 148 16.60 -9.33 -21.63
CA TRP A 148 16.95 -8.57 -20.42
C TRP A 148 17.24 -7.12 -20.81
N THR A 149 16.23 -6.24 -20.80
CA THR A 149 16.49 -4.80 -20.85
C THR A 149 16.83 -4.28 -19.46
N SER A 150 18.10 -3.95 -19.28
CA SER A 150 18.64 -3.28 -18.11
C SER A 150 18.14 -1.83 -18.03
N GLY A 151 17.24 -1.53 -17.10
CA GLY A 151 16.79 -0.17 -16.79
C GLY A 151 17.13 0.22 -15.35
N GLY A 152 18.37 0.64 -15.10
CA GLY A 152 18.81 1.19 -13.82
C GLY A 152 18.36 2.64 -13.64
N GLY A 153 17.80 2.99 -12.48
CA GLY A 153 17.53 4.38 -12.12
C GLY A 153 16.52 4.61 -11.00
N ALA A 154 15.54 3.71 -10.81
CA ALA A 154 14.52 3.86 -9.76
C ALA A 154 14.84 3.11 -8.45
N ILE A 155 15.90 2.30 -8.46
CA ILE A 155 16.29 1.35 -7.39
C ILE A 155 16.62 2.01 -6.05
N TYR A 156 17.19 3.22 -6.06
CA TYR A 156 17.67 3.87 -4.84
C TYR A 156 16.58 4.63 -4.08
N ARG A 157 15.56 5.17 -4.77
CA ARG A 157 14.47 5.90 -4.10
C ARG A 157 13.51 5.01 -3.33
N TRP A 158 13.36 3.73 -3.70
CA TRP A 158 12.35 2.85 -3.12
C TRP A 158 12.85 2.09 -1.89
N ILE A 159 14.09 1.59 -1.94
CA ILE A 159 14.71 0.87 -0.82
C ILE A 159 14.92 1.82 0.36
N ASP A 160 15.39 3.04 0.09
CA ASP A 160 15.59 4.04 1.14
C ASP A 160 14.27 4.44 1.80
N TYR A 161 13.17 4.59 1.05
CA TYR A 161 11.85 4.97 1.59
C TYR A 161 11.11 3.84 2.31
N VAL A 162 11.13 2.61 1.81
CA VAL A 162 10.48 1.47 2.48
C VAL A 162 11.19 1.16 3.79
N ILE A 163 12.52 1.22 3.81
CA ILE A 163 13.32 1.11 5.05
C ILE A 163 13.01 2.29 5.99
N TRP A 164 12.91 3.52 5.47
CA TRP A 164 12.57 4.69 6.30
C TRP A 164 11.18 4.58 6.94
N VAL A 165 10.16 4.19 6.17
CA VAL A 165 8.77 4.09 6.62
C VAL A 165 8.60 2.91 7.59
N SER A 166 9.25 1.77 7.34
CA SER A 166 9.23 0.63 8.27
C SER A 166 9.96 0.92 9.59
N ILE A 167 11.00 1.76 9.58
CA ILE A 167 11.70 2.22 10.79
C ILE A 167 10.87 3.27 11.55
N PHE A 168 10.16 4.17 10.86
CA PHE A 168 9.33 5.21 11.49
C PHE A 168 7.99 4.70 12.03
N LEU A 169 7.43 3.63 11.47
CA LEU A 169 6.15 3.05 11.87
C LEU A 169 6.25 1.82 12.79
N GLY A 170 7.45 1.53 13.31
CA GLY A 170 7.58 0.70 14.52
C GLY A 170 7.22 -0.78 14.37
N PHE A 171 7.56 -1.43 13.25
CA PHE A 171 7.68 -2.89 13.24
C PHE A 171 9.09 -3.28 13.70
N ASN A 172 9.24 -3.45 15.02
CA ASN A 172 10.34 -4.18 15.66
C ASN A 172 9.76 -5.43 16.31
#